data_AF-A0A1S9RMQ8-F1
#
_entry.id   AF-A0A1S9RMQ8-F1
#
_cell.length_a   1.000
_cell.length_b   1.000
_cell.length_c   1.000
_cell.angle_alpha   90.00
_cell.angle_beta   90.00
_cell.angle_gamma   90.00
#
_symmetry.space_group_name_H-M   'P 1'
#
loop_
_entity.id
_entity.type
_entity.pdbx_description
1 polymer ?
#
loop_
_entity_poly.entity_id
_entity_poly.type
_entity_poly.pdbx_seq_one_letter_code
_entity_poly.pdbx_strand_id
1 'polypeptide(L)'
;MSRLSPSLKALINAPAARPHTVPAPPNIAHVYRTIQQTAAANNVSQPSWLALSTAATMTMNSPESLTALHQLASSTNPTSAVQSAELMREVGLKCISFNGIPRTINCLNAFRASLPEEVTSQLSTTPTRTPTPENIASISARGRALWDSIYRPFENKLYSKLAASHPDLPVHILHANYGALLSDPVRESGASAGRVLTSMVAVACLRAQTGVGPQVLSHVFGLRKALEDGSWAEDVEGEDGARWLASDEGNMWILESVDAIVEAISGGNGSNFAPGRAKL
;
A
#
# COMPACT_ATOMS: atom_id res chain seq x y z
N MET A 1 -17.54 -7.98 -32.78
CA MET A 1 -17.26 -8.39 -31.39
C MET A 1 -17.52 -9.88 -31.27
N SER A 2 -16.52 -10.66 -30.87
CA SER A 2 -16.72 -12.09 -30.57
C SER A 2 -17.66 -12.24 -29.35
N ARG A 3 -18.68 -13.10 -29.45
CA ARG A 3 -19.56 -13.41 -28.32
C ARG A 3 -18.99 -14.62 -27.57
N LEU A 4 -18.83 -14.51 -26.25
CA LEU A 4 -18.43 -15.64 -25.41
C LEU A 4 -19.58 -16.65 -25.29
N SER A 5 -19.27 -17.95 -25.39
CA SER A 5 -20.24 -19.01 -25.14
C SER A 5 -20.74 -18.99 -23.68
N PRO A 6 -21.94 -19.51 -23.40
CA PRO A 6 -22.42 -19.65 -22.02
C PRO A 6 -21.48 -20.48 -21.14
N SER A 7 -20.88 -21.55 -21.68
CA SER A 7 -19.93 -22.40 -20.94
C SER A 7 -18.67 -21.66 -20.54
N LEU A 8 -18.12 -20.81 -21.42
CA LEU A 8 -16.95 -20.01 -21.09
C LEU A 8 -17.27 -18.96 -20.03
N LYS A 9 -18.44 -18.30 -20.12
CA LYS A 9 -18.90 -17.36 -19.07
C LYS A 9 -19.06 -18.06 -17.72
N ALA A 10 -19.62 -19.26 -17.70
CA ALA A 10 -19.78 -20.05 -16.48
C ALA A 10 -18.41 -20.42 -15.88
N LEU A 11 -17.45 -20.81 -16.70
CA LEU A 11 -16.10 -21.16 -16.24
C LEU A 11 -15.34 -19.96 -15.66
N ILE A 12 -15.41 -18.79 -16.30
CA ILE A 12 -14.80 -17.54 -15.79
C ILE A 12 -15.38 -17.19 -14.42
N ASN A 13 -16.68 -17.42 -14.22
CA ASN A 13 -17.37 -17.10 -12.96
C ASN A 13 -17.46 -18.29 -12.01
N ALA A 14 -16.66 -19.35 -12.21
CA ALA A 14 -16.71 -20.52 -11.36
C ALA A 14 -16.35 -20.16 -9.90
N PRO A 15 -17.07 -20.67 -8.88
CA PRO A 15 -16.81 -20.33 -7.48
C PRO A 15 -15.36 -20.59 -7.04
N ALA A 16 -14.74 -21.66 -7.55
CA ALA A 16 -13.35 -22.00 -7.26
C ALA A 16 -12.34 -20.94 -7.74
N ALA A 17 -12.68 -20.16 -8.78
CA ALA A 17 -11.84 -19.09 -9.30
C ALA A 17 -11.92 -17.79 -8.48
N ARG A 18 -12.90 -17.68 -7.56
CA ARG A 18 -13.15 -16.48 -6.73
C ARG A 18 -13.11 -15.18 -7.57
N PRO A 19 -13.99 -15.05 -8.59
CA PRO A 19 -13.91 -14.00 -9.61
C PRO A 19 -14.27 -12.59 -9.10
N HIS A 20 -14.79 -12.47 -7.87
CA HIS A 20 -15.33 -11.24 -7.32
C HIS A 20 -14.45 -10.68 -6.19
N THR A 21 -14.66 -9.40 -5.88
CA THR A 21 -14.07 -8.75 -4.70
C THR A 21 -14.58 -9.37 -3.41
N VAL A 22 -13.85 -9.19 -2.32
CA VAL A 22 -14.24 -9.68 -1.00
C VAL A 22 -15.14 -8.63 -0.31
N PRO A 23 -16.35 -8.98 0.13
CA PRO A 23 -17.25 -8.04 0.81
C PRO A 23 -16.64 -7.54 2.13
N ALA A 24 -17.09 -6.38 2.61
CA ALA A 24 -16.68 -5.91 3.93
C ALA A 24 -17.27 -6.78 5.05
N PRO A 25 -16.46 -7.32 5.98
CA PRO A 25 -16.98 -8.04 7.11
C PRO A 25 -17.59 -7.06 8.15
N PRO A 26 -18.65 -7.44 8.89
CA PRO A 26 -19.35 -6.52 9.80
C PRO A 26 -18.46 -5.87 10.88
N ASN A 27 -17.38 -6.54 11.27
CA ASN A 27 -16.45 -6.08 12.31
C ASN A 27 -15.28 -5.23 11.76
N ILE A 28 -15.17 -4.97 10.45
CA ILE A 28 -13.98 -4.31 9.90
C ILE A 28 -13.73 -2.90 10.47
N ALA A 29 -14.81 -2.14 10.69
CA ALA A 29 -14.70 -0.80 11.28
C ALA A 29 -14.15 -0.84 12.71
N HIS A 30 -14.42 -1.91 13.46
CA HIS A 30 -13.84 -2.10 14.79
C HIS A 30 -12.34 -2.38 14.71
N VAL A 31 -11.91 -3.24 13.77
CA VAL A 31 -10.49 -3.54 13.54
C VAL A 31 -9.70 -2.26 13.23
N TYR A 32 -10.18 -1.44 12.29
CA TYR A 32 -9.51 -0.17 11.98
C TYR A 32 -9.48 0.79 13.17
N ARG A 33 -10.54 0.82 13.99
CA ARG A 33 -10.58 1.68 15.17
C ARG A 33 -9.54 1.24 16.22
N THR A 34 -9.34 -0.05 16.42
CA THR A 34 -8.29 -0.56 17.30
C THR A 34 -6.90 -0.17 16.80
N ILE A 35 -6.66 -0.26 15.50
CA ILE A 35 -5.41 0.17 14.86
C ILE A 35 -5.20 1.69 15.07
N GLN A 36 -6.23 2.50 14.81
CA GLN A 36 -6.20 3.95 15.03
C GLN A 36 -5.90 4.32 16.49
N GLN A 37 -6.55 3.65 17.45
CA GLN A 37 -6.35 3.91 18.88
C GLN A 37 -4.93 3.57 19.32
N THR A 38 -4.40 2.44 18.85
CA THR A 38 -3.02 2.02 19.15
C THR A 38 -2.00 2.98 18.53
N ALA A 39 -2.24 3.43 17.28
CA ALA A 39 -1.42 4.43 16.63
C ALA A 39 -1.38 5.74 17.43
N ALA A 40 -2.56 6.26 17.82
CA ALA A 40 -2.67 7.47 18.61
C ALA A 40 -1.97 7.36 19.98
N ALA A 41 -2.10 6.22 20.66
CA ALA A 41 -1.45 5.98 21.94
C ALA A 41 0.09 5.94 21.87
N ASN A 42 0.65 5.73 20.68
CA ASN A 42 2.10 5.65 20.44
C ASN A 42 2.61 6.79 19.55
N ASN A 43 1.86 7.90 19.46
CA ASN A 43 2.22 9.09 18.68
C ASN A 43 2.45 8.85 17.17
N VAL A 44 1.87 7.78 16.62
CA VAL A 44 1.90 7.51 15.18
C VAL A 44 0.87 8.38 14.47
N SER A 45 1.31 9.04 13.38
CA SER A 45 0.47 9.96 12.63
C SER A 45 -0.77 9.28 12.00
N GLN A 46 -1.81 10.09 11.75
CA GLN A 46 -3.01 9.62 11.06
C GLN A 46 -2.73 9.08 9.64
N PRO A 47 -1.91 9.75 8.81
CA PRO A 47 -1.49 9.21 7.52
C PRO A 47 -0.89 7.80 7.59
N SER A 48 -0.06 7.50 8.59
CA SER A 48 0.64 6.20 8.69
C SER A 48 -0.29 5.02 8.94
N TRP A 49 -1.18 5.09 9.92
CA TRP A 49 -2.12 3.98 10.15
C TRP A 49 -3.16 3.88 9.03
N LEU A 50 -3.51 4.98 8.39
CA LEU A 50 -4.39 4.99 7.23
C LEU A 50 -3.73 4.33 6.01
N ALA A 51 -2.47 4.62 5.73
CA ALA A 51 -1.72 4.00 4.63
C ALA A 51 -1.51 2.50 4.85
N LEU A 52 -1.14 2.09 6.06
CA LEU A 52 -1.04 0.69 6.49
C LEU A 52 -2.35 -0.06 6.22
N SER A 53 -3.46 0.48 6.73
CA SER A 53 -4.78 -0.15 6.64
C SER A 53 -5.27 -0.20 5.18
N THR A 54 -5.02 0.85 4.41
CA THR A 54 -5.38 0.91 2.98
C THR A 54 -4.64 -0.14 2.19
N ALA A 55 -3.32 -0.25 2.37
CA ALA A 55 -2.47 -1.20 1.62
C ALA A 55 -2.83 -2.67 1.91
N ALA A 56 -3.09 -3.01 3.18
CA ALA A 56 -3.57 -4.34 3.55
C ALA A 56 -4.94 -4.66 2.90
N THR A 57 -5.87 -3.70 2.96
CA THR A 57 -7.24 -3.87 2.44
C THR A 57 -7.30 -3.94 0.91
N MET A 58 -6.49 -3.12 0.23
CA MET A 58 -6.26 -3.18 -1.22
C MET A 58 -5.77 -4.57 -1.64
N THR A 59 -4.81 -5.11 -0.89
CA THR A 59 -4.24 -6.43 -1.17
C THR A 59 -5.29 -7.52 -0.99
N MET A 60 -6.15 -7.40 0.03
CA MET A 60 -7.28 -8.32 0.21
C MET A 60 -8.41 -8.15 -0.82
N ASN A 61 -8.35 -7.15 -1.72
CA ASN A 61 -9.34 -6.88 -2.76
C ASN A 61 -10.76 -6.67 -2.18
N SER A 62 -10.85 -5.88 -1.11
CA SER A 62 -12.10 -5.59 -0.39
C SER A 62 -12.46 -4.10 -0.45
N PRO A 63 -13.13 -3.63 -1.52
CA PRO A 63 -13.40 -2.20 -1.73
C PRO A 63 -14.37 -1.59 -0.70
N GLU A 64 -15.41 -2.31 -0.28
CA GLU A 64 -16.35 -1.82 0.74
C GLU A 64 -15.65 -1.58 2.09
N SER A 65 -14.63 -2.38 2.39
CA SER A 65 -13.78 -2.19 3.58
C SER A 65 -12.95 -0.91 3.49
N LEU A 66 -12.59 -0.43 2.28
CA LEU A 66 -11.96 0.88 2.09
C LEU A 66 -12.95 2.01 2.36
N THR A 67 -14.20 1.87 1.98
CA THR A 67 -15.24 2.86 2.30
C THR A 67 -15.40 3.01 3.82
N ALA A 68 -15.47 1.89 4.56
CA ALA A 68 -15.53 1.92 6.02
C ALA A 68 -14.28 2.57 6.65
N LEU A 69 -13.09 2.31 6.09
CA LEU A 69 -11.84 2.93 6.53
C LEU A 69 -11.84 4.45 6.33
N HIS A 70 -12.27 4.92 5.15
CA HIS A 70 -12.36 6.35 4.84
C HIS A 70 -13.38 7.07 5.74
N GLN A 71 -14.54 6.44 6.00
CA GLN A 71 -15.53 6.97 6.94
C GLN A 71 -14.95 7.15 8.34
N LEU A 72 -14.20 6.16 8.84
CA LEU A 72 -13.52 6.26 10.14
C LEU A 72 -12.51 7.42 10.14
N ALA A 73 -11.63 7.47 9.15
CA ALA A 73 -10.60 8.52 9.03
C ALA A 73 -11.21 9.93 8.93
N SER A 74 -12.34 10.05 8.22
CA SER A 74 -13.04 11.33 8.00
C SER A 74 -13.87 11.77 9.22
N SER A 75 -14.39 10.83 10.01
CA SER A 75 -15.23 11.13 11.18
C SER A 75 -14.49 11.90 12.27
N THR A 76 -13.16 11.72 12.37
CA THR A 76 -12.31 12.42 13.33
C THR A 76 -12.02 13.88 12.95
N ASN A 77 -12.07 14.23 11.66
CA ASN A 77 -11.92 15.60 11.19
C ASN A 77 -12.51 15.77 9.78
N PRO A 78 -13.66 16.45 9.60
CA PRO A 78 -14.31 16.57 8.29
C PRO A 78 -13.43 17.20 7.20
N THR A 79 -12.50 18.10 7.56
CA THR A 79 -11.57 18.70 6.57
C THR A 79 -10.53 17.69 6.07
N SER A 80 -10.35 16.57 6.79
CA SER A 80 -9.46 15.48 6.39
C SER A 80 -10.09 14.51 5.40
N ALA A 81 -11.39 14.62 5.06
CA ALA A 81 -12.05 13.65 4.19
C ALA A 81 -11.44 13.60 2.79
N VAL A 82 -11.18 14.77 2.18
CA VAL A 82 -10.52 14.88 0.87
C VAL A 82 -9.07 14.42 0.96
N GLN A 83 -8.33 14.85 1.99
CA GLN A 83 -6.93 14.47 2.19
C GLN A 83 -6.76 12.97 2.41
N SER A 84 -7.65 12.36 3.21
CA SER A 84 -7.68 10.92 3.45
C SER A 84 -7.99 10.16 2.16
N ALA A 85 -8.96 10.62 1.37
CA ALA A 85 -9.27 10.01 0.08
C ALA A 85 -8.08 10.12 -0.91
N GLU A 86 -7.41 11.26 -0.98
CA GLU A 86 -6.20 11.44 -1.79
C GLU A 86 -5.06 10.52 -1.35
N LEU A 87 -4.82 10.40 -0.04
CA LEU A 87 -3.81 9.48 0.47
C LEU A 87 -4.15 8.03 0.16
N MET A 88 -5.40 7.62 0.38
CA MET A 88 -5.85 6.26 0.08
C MET A 88 -5.73 5.94 -1.41
N ARG A 89 -5.99 6.91 -2.30
CA ARG A 89 -5.79 6.78 -3.75
C ARG A 89 -4.31 6.62 -4.11
N GLU A 90 -3.45 7.44 -3.52
CA GLU A 90 -1.99 7.39 -3.76
C GLU A 90 -1.39 6.07 -3.24
N VAL A 91 -1.75 5.65 -2.03
CA VAL A 91 -1.37 4.36 -1.46
C VAL A 91 -1.86 3.22 -2.35
N GLY A 92 -3.12 3.27 -2.78
CA GLY A 92 -3.70 2.26 -3.67
C GLY A 92 -2.99 2.13 -5.02
N LEU A 93 -2.55 3.25 -5.59
CA LEU A 93 -1.73 3.26 -6.79
C LEU A 93 -0.36 2.61 -6.52
N LYS A 94 0.33 2.98 -5.42
CA LYS A 94 1.64 2.41 -5.06
C LYS A 94 1.58 0.90 -4.78
N CYS A 95 0.43 0.39 -4.34
CA CYS A 95 0.21 -1.05 -4.13
C CYS A 95 0.46 -1.89 -5.40
N ILE A 96 0.39 -1.30 -6.61
CA ILE A 96 0.66 -2.00 -7.89
C ILE A 96 2.01 -2.73 -7.86
N SER A 97 3.04 -2.15 -7.24
CA SER A 97 4.38 -2.76 -7.16
C SER A 97 4.40 -4.09 -6.43
N PHE A 98 3.38 -4.36 -5.60
CA PHE A 98 3.34 -5.50 -4.69
C PHE A 98 2.19 -6.45 -5.03
N ASN A 99 0.96 -5.94 -5.14
CA ASN A 99 -0.25 -6.77 -5.31
C ASN A 99 -0.81 -6.78 -6.76
N GLY A 100 -0.24 -5.98 -7.66
CA GLY A 100 -0.58 -5.98 -9.08
C GLY A 100 -1.80 -5.13 -9.47
N ILE A 101 -1.83 -4.78 -10.76
CA ILE A 101 -2.78 -3.83 -11.36
C ILE A 101 -4.26 -4.21 -11.15
N PRO A 102 -4.71 -5.47 -11.34
CA PRO A 102 -6.15 -5.79 -11.31
C PRO A 102 -6.85 -5.45 -9.99
N ARG A 103 -6.19 -5.71 -8.85
CA ARG A 103 -6.75 -5.40 -7.53
C ARG A 103 -6.80 -3.91 -7.27
N THR A 104 -5.75 -3.18 -7.66
CA THR A 104 -5.74 -1.71 -7.62
C THR A 104 -6.89 -1.14 -8.45
N ILE A 105 -7.15 -1.66 -9.66
CA ILE A 105 -8.28 -1.21 -10.50
C ILE A 105 -9.62 -1.44 -9.77
N ASN A 106 -9.86 -2.66 -9.29
CA ASN A 106 -11.10 -2.99 -8.58
C ASN A 106 -11.33 -2.05 -7.38
N CYS A 107 -10.30 -1.93 -6.53
CA CYS A 107 -10.38 -1.16 -5.30
C CYS A 107 -10.53 0.34 -5.56
N LEU A 108 -9.72 0.94 -6.43
CA LEU A 108 -9.79 2.39 -6.69
C LEU A 108 -11.10 2.80 -7.39
N ASN A 109 -11.60 1.98 -8.33
CA ASN A 109 -12.85 2.26 -9.02
C ASN A 109 -14.04 2.24 -8.05
N ALA A 110 -14.17 1.15 -7.28
CA ALA A 110 -15.26 1.00 -6.33
C ALA A 110 -15.14 2.01 -5.17
N PHE A 111 -13.92 2.29 -4.70
CA PHE A 111 -13.67 3.29 -3.67
C PHE A 111 -14.14 4.68 -4.14
N ARG A 112 -13.70 5.15 -5.32
CA ARG A 112 -14.16 6.43 -5.88
C ARG A 112 -15.68 6.49 -6.01
N ALA A 113 -16.32 5.42 -6.47
CA ALA A 113 -17.77 5.35 -6.62
C ALA A 113 -18.53 5.39 -5.28
N SER A 114 -17.89 4.99 -4.18
CA SER A 114 -18.48 5.00 -2.84
C SER A 114 -18.34 6.33 -2.08
N LEU A 115 -17.52 7.25 -2.58
CA LEU A 115 -17.26 8.52 -1.92
C LEU A 115 -18.38 9.55 -2.21
N PRO A 116 -18.74 10.41 -1.25
CA PRO A 116 -19.70 11.50 -1.46
C PRO A 116 -19.24 12.49 -2.55
N GLU A 117 -20.20 13.20 -3.18
CA GLU A 117 -19.92 14.19 -4.22
C GLU A 117 -19.04 15.34 -3.72
N GLU A 118 -19.24 15.74 -2.47
CA GLU A 118 -18.48 16.79 -1.78
C GLU A 118 -16.99 16.42 -1.68
N VAL A 119 -16.67 15.12 -1.60
CA VAL A 119 -15.29 14.64 -1.63
C VAL A 119 -14.82 14.52 -3.08
N THR A 120 -15.55 13.81 -3.93
CA THR A 120 -15.10 13.43 -5.28
C THR A 120 -14.88 14.61 -6.23
N SER A 121 -15.60 15.71 -6.02
CA SER A 121 -15.47 16.98 -6.77
C SER A 121 -14.18 17.75 -6.46
N GLN A 122 -13.56 17.50 -5.30
CA GLN A 122 -12.32 18.17 -4.84
C GLN A 122 -11.06 17.33 -5.05
N LEU A 123 -11.23 16.09 -5.50
CA LEU A 123 -10.12 15.16 -5.71
C LEU A 123 -9.25 15.57 -6.91
N SER A 124 -7.94 15.33 -6.82
CA SER A 124 -7.00 15.62 -7.90
C SER A 124 -7.29 14.74 -9.13
N THR A 125 -7.30 15.38 -10.30
CA THR A 125 -7.58 14.76 -11.62
C THR A 125 -6.42 14.92 -12.60
N THR A 126 -5.36 15.64 -12.23
CA THR A 126 -4.20 15.91 -13.10
C THR A 126 -3.17 14.79 -12.99
N PRO A 127 -2.77 14.13 -14.10
CA PRO A 127 -1.68 13.16 -14.08
C PRO A 127 -0.32 13.81 -13.81
N THR A 128 0.48 13.24 -12.90
CA THR A 128 1.79 13.79 -12.48
C THR A 128 2.98 12.88 -12.81
N ARG A 129 2.73 11.71 -13.41
CA ARG A 129 3.74 10.66 -13.64
C ARG A 129 4.04 10.37 -15.11
N THR A 130 3.52 11.17 -16.03
CA THR A 130 3.78 10.99 -17.46
C THR A 130 5.29 11.19 -17.73
N PRO A 131 6.01 10.18 -18.22
CA PRO A 131 7.41 10.34 -18.55
C PRO A 131 7.56 11.20 -19.80
N THR A 132 8.50 12.14 -19.77
CA THR A 132 8.89 12.97 -20.91
C THR A 132 10.42 13.00 -21.00
N PRO A 133 11.01 13.35 -22.17
CA PRO A 133 12.47 13.50 -22.28
C PRO A 133 13.07 14.45 -21.22
N GLU A 134 12.31 15.47 -20.81
CA GLU A 134 12.75 16.49 -19.85
C GLU A 134 12.74 15.98 -18.40
N ASN A 135 11.83 15.07 -18.06
CA ASN A 135 11.69 14.60 -16.68
C ASN A 135 12.28 13.21 -16.42
N ILE A 136 12.54 12.38 -17.45
CA ILE A 136 12.90 10.97 -17.27
C ILE A 136 14.17 10.76 -16.42
N ALA A 137 15.13 11.69 -16.52
CA ALA A 137 16.33 11.69 -15.68
C ALA A 137 15.99 11.94 -14.20
N SER A 138 15.07 12.88 -13.91
CA SER A 138 14.62 13.14 -12.54
C SER A 138 13.82 11.98 -11.96
N ILE A 139 13.01 11.29 -12.79
CA ILE A 139 12.31 10.04 -12.42
C ILE A 139 13.31 8.98 -11.97
N SER A 140 14.35 8.77 -12.77
CA SER A 140 15.38 7.78 -12.46
C SER A 140 16.18 8.14 -11.21
N ALA A 141 16.54 9.41 -11.04
CA ALA A 141 17.29 9.89 -9.89
C ALA A 141 16.52 9.72 -8.57
N ARG A 142 15.25 10.13 -8.51
CA ARG A 142 14.43 9.95 -7.29
C ARG A 142 14.15 8.47 -6.97
N GLY A 143 14.00 7.63 -8.00
CA GLY A 143 13.87 6.19 -7.83
C GLY A 143 15.11 5.58 -7.21
N ARG A 144 16.30 6.00 -7.69
CA ARG A 144 17.59 5.59 -7.12
C ARG A 144 17.77 6.08 -5.70
N ALA A 145 17.44 7.34 -5.40
CA ALA A 145 17.52 7.89 -4.05
C ALA A 145 16.63 7.10 -3.05
N LEU A 146 15.39 6.79 -3.45
CA LEU A 146 14.48 5.98 -2.63
C LEU A 146 15.02 4.56 -2.43
N TRP A 147 15.51 3.91 -3.49
CA TRP A 147 16.13 2.59 -3.43
C TRP A 147 17.31 2.57 -2.45
N ASP A 148 18.19 3.56 -2.52
CA ASP A 148 19.38 3.67 -1.66
C ASP A 148 19.00 3.88 -0.21
N SER A 149 18.04 4.77 0.06
CA SER A 149 17.53 4.99 1.42
C SER A 149 16.90 3.73 2.01
N ILE A 150 16.25 2.87 1.21
CA ILE A 150 15.65 1.62 1.71
C ILE A 150 16.71 0.53 1.92
N TYR A 151 17.62 0.37 0.96
CA TYR A 151 18.47 -0.82 0.89
C TYR A 151 19.89 -0.65 1.40
N ARG A 152 20.34 0.57 1.74
CA ARG A 152 21.71 0.79 2.25
C ARG A 152 22.10 -0.12 3.43
N PRO A 153 23.36 -0.58 3.52
CA PRO A 153 24.45 -0.44 2.54
C PRO A 153 24.47 -1.57 1.48
N PHE A 154 23.33 -2.25 1.27
CA PHE A 154 23.21 -3.41 0.38
C PHE A 154 22.54 -3.11 -0.96
N GLU A 155 22.24 -1.85 -1.26
CA GLU A 155 21.51 -1.38 -2.43
C GLU A 155 22.12 -1.87 -3.76
N ASN A 156 23.46 -1.80 -3.90
CA ASN A 156 24.16 -2.26 -5.10
C ASN A 156 24.30 -3.79 -5.14
N LYS A 157 24.48 -4.42 -3.97
CA LYS A 157 24.56 -5.87 -3.83
C LYS A 157 23.23 -6.53 -4.18
N LEU A 158 22.11 -5.96 -3.70
CA LEU A 158 20.76 -6.41 -4.01
C LEU A 158 20.47 -6.25 -5.50
N TYR A 159 20.80 -5.09 -6.09
CA TYR A 159 20.68 -4.86 -7.53
C TYR A 159 21.41 -5.94 -8.33
N SER A 160 22.68 -6.19 -8.00
CA SER A 160 23.52 -7.20 -8.67
C SER A 160 22.95 -8.63 -8.50
N LYS A 161 22.44 -8.95 -7.31
CA LYS A 161 21.80 -10.26 -7.04
C LYS A 161 20.55 -10.48 -7.89
N LEU A 162 19.73 -9.44 -8.07
CA LEU A 162 18.55 -9.49 -8.94
C LEU A 162 18.97 -9.64 -10.41
N ALA A 163 19.99 -8.89 -10.86
CA ALA A 163 20.52 -8.98 -12.22
C ALA A 163 21.03 -10.38 -12.56
N ALA A 164 21.61 -11.09 -11.60
CA ALA A 164 22.08 -12.46 -11.77
C ALA A 164 20.92 -13.46 -12.01
N SER A 165 19.70 -13.14 -11.56
CA SER A 165 18.51 -13.95 -11.86
C SER A 165 17.93 -13.62 -13.22
N HIS A 166 17.90 -12.31 -13.57
CA HIS A 166 17.57 -11.82 -14.90
C HIS A 166 18.08 -10.37 -15.06
N PRO A 167 18.78 -10.01 -16.15
CA PRO A 167 19.41 -8.69 -16.28
C PRO A 167 18.41 -7.53 -16.22
N ASP A 168 17.22 -7.68 -16.81
CA ASP A 168 16.20 -6.62 -16.80
C ASP A 168 15.40 -6.52 -15.48
N LEU A 169 15.50 -7.50 -14.58
CA LEU A 169 14.71 -7.52 -13.35
C LEU A 169 14.99 -6.29 -12.46
N PRO A 170 16.24 -5.99 -12.06
CA PRO A 170 16.49 -4.81 -11.26
C PRO A 170 16.31 -3.51 -12.04
N VAL A 171 16.44 -3.52 -13.38
CA VAL A 171 16.15 -2.35 -14.23
C VAL A 171 14.67 -1.98 -14.13
N HIS A 172 13.76 -2.94 -14.34
CA HIS A 172 12.33 -2.71 -14.22
C HIS A 172 11.89 -2.38 -12.80
N ILE A 173 12.45 -3.05 -11.79
CA ILE A 173 12.16 -2.70 -10.38
C ILE A 173 12.58 -1.26 -10.11
N LEU A 174 13.83 -0.89 -10.41
CA LEU A 174 14.34 0.43 -10.08
C LEU A 174 13.62 1.54 -10.85
N HIS A 175 13.52 1.44 -12.17
CA HIS A 175 13.00 2.55 -12.98
C HIS A 175 11.47 2.61 -13.02
N ALA A 176 10.80 1.46 -13.20
CA ALA A 176 9.34 1.45 -13.34
C ALA A 176 8.62 1.42 -11.98
N ASN A 177 9.15 0.71 -10.98
CA ASN A 177 8.51 0.65 -9.67
C ASN A 177 9.05 1.77 -8.76
N TYR A 178 10.35 1.84 -8.51
CA TYR A 178 10.88 2.86 -7.57
C TYR A 178 10.83 4.27 -8.17
N GLY A 179 11.23 4.44 -9.43
CA GLY A 179 11.24 5.73 -10.12
C GLY A 179 9.85 6.23 -10.50
N ALA A 180 9.14 5.48 -11.34
CA ALA A 180 7.87 5.97 -11.89
C ALA A 180 6.69 5.88 -10.91
N LEU A 181 6.70 4.94 -9.96
CA LEU A 181 5.53 4.64 -9.12
C LEU A 181 5.71 4.99 -7.63
N LEU A 182 6.69 4.37 -6.95
CA LEU A 182 6.84 4.41 -5.48
C LEU A 182 7.45 5.72 -4.99
N SER A 183 8.38 6.33 -5.72
CA SER A 183 8.83 7.69 -5.39
C SER A 183 7.73 8.70 -5.69
N ASP A 184 7.65 9.74 -4.87
CA ASP A 184 6.67 10.79 -5.09
C ASP A 184 7.09 11.66 -6.29
N PRO A 185 6.18 11.93 -7.24
CA PRO A 185 6.38 12.92 -8.28
C PRO A 185 6.24 14.33 -7.68
N VAL A 186 6.86 15.29 -8.35
CA VAL A 186 6.62 16.71 -8.10
C VAL A 186 5.16 17.03 -8.45
N ARG A 187 4.40 17.60 -7.51
CA ARG A 187 2.98 17.89 -7.69
C ARG A 187 2.52 19.07 -6.82
N GLU A 188 1.47 19.76 -7.27
CA GLU A 188 0.79 20.83 -6.54
C GLU A 188 -0.49 20.37 -5.82
N SER A 189 -1.05 19.23 -6.24
CA SER A 189 -2.29 18.67 -5.67
C SER A 189 -2.22 17.15 -5.51
N GLY A 190 -3.10 16.61 -4.66
CA GLY A 190 -3.13 15.20 -4.28
C GLY A 190 -2.20 14.90 -3.11
N ALA A 191 -2.05 13.63 -2.77
CA ALA A 191 -1.20 13.18 -1.66
C ALA A 191 0.16 12.67 -2.13
N SER A 192 1.14 12.75 -1.22
CA SER A 192 2.43 12.08 -1.29
C SER A 192 2.51 11.07 -0.15
N ALA A 193 3.08 9.88 -0.40
CA ALA A 193 3.23 8.87 0.65
C ALA A 193 4.63 8.89 1.29
N GLY A 194 5.51 9.79 0.86
CA GLY A 194 6.80 10.02 1.48
C GLY A 194 7.67 8.77 1.59
N ARG A 195 8.58 8.78 2.55
CA ARG A 195 9.58 7.74 2.75
C ARG A 195 9.14 6.68 3.76
N VAL A 196 8.54 7.10 4.87
CA VAL A 196 7.99 6.25 5.93
C VAL A 196 6.78 5.50 5.41
N LEU A 197 5.76 6.20 4.87
CA LEU A 197 4.56 5.50 4.43
C LEU A 197 4.83 4.59 3.24
N THR A 198 5.74 4.94 2.33
CA THR A 198 6.14 4.02 1.24
C THR A 198 6.69 2.69 1.78
N SER A 199 7.45 2.70 2.88
CA SER A 199 7.88 1.44 3.52
C SER A 199 6.74 0.71 4.23
N MET A 200 5.86 1.45 4.94
CA MET A 200 4.69 0.85 5.59
C MET A 200 3.74 0.20 4.58
N VAL A 201 3.49 0.85 3.43
CA VAL A 201 2.70 0.31 2.32
C VAL A 201 3.32 -0.98 1.77
N ALA A 202 4.64 -1.00 1.60
CA ALA A 202 5.34 -2.21 1.15
C ALA A 202 5.21 -3.35 2.17
N VAL A 203 5.49 -3.10 3.46
CA VAL A 203 5.33 -4.10 4.52
C VAL A 203 3.89 -4.62 4.56
N ALA A 204 2.91 -3.72 4.51
CA ALA A 204 1.50 -4.06 4.55
C ALA A 204 1.05 -4.95 3.38
N CYS A 205 1.39 -4.55 2.14
CA CYS A 205 1.05 -5.34 0.95
C CYS A 205 1.71 -6.71 1.00
N LEU A 206 3.02 -6.76 1.27
CA LEU A 206 3.79 -8.00 1.26
C LEU A 206 3.37 -8.96 2.38
N ARG A 207 3.05 -8.43 3.57
CA ARG A 207 2.53 -9.23 4.68
C ARG A 207 1.14 -9.77 4.35
N ALA A 208 0.23 -8.94 3.83
CA ALA A 208 -1.11 -9.36 3.44
C ALA A 208 -1.12 -10.36 2.26
N GLN A 209 -0.16 -10.24 1.34
CA GLN A 209 -0.01 -11.16 0.21
C GLN A 209 0.44 -12.56 0.64
N THR A 210 1.28 -12.66 1.69
CA THR A 210 1.96 -13.89 2.15
C THR A 210 2.93 -14.49 1.10
N GLY A 211 3.73 -15.49 1.50
CA GLY A 211 4.68 -16.17 0.60
C GLY A 211 5.94 -15.36 0.21
N VAL A 212 6.10 -14.14 0.71
CA VAL A 212 7.18 -13.18 0.35
C VAL A 212 7.95 -12.68 1.57
N GLY A 213 8.21 -13.57 2.54
CA GLY A 213 8.89 -13.25 3.81
C GLY A 213 10.22 -12.49 3.68
N PRO A 214 11.14 -12.86 2.75
CA PRO A 214 12.37 -12.11 2.54
C PRO A 214 12.14 -10.65 2.13
N GLN A 215 11.09 -10.36 1.37
CA GLN A 215 10.73 -9.01 0.96
C GLN A 215 10.15 -8.23 2.15
N VAL A 216 9.27 -8.84 2.95
CA VAL A 216 8.76 -8.23 4.20
C VAL A 216 9.92 -7.83 5.11
N LEU A 217 10.86 -8.76 5.37
CA LEU A 217 12.05 -8.49 6.18
C LEU A 217 12.85 -7.29 5.64
N SER A 218 13.05 -7.25 4.32
CA SER A 218 13.81 -6.17 3.68
C SER A 218 13.15 -4.80 3.85
N HIS A 219 11.82 -4.72 3.78
CA HIS A 219 11.09 -3.47 3.96
C HIS A 219 10.92 -3.06 5.42
N VAL A 220 10.89 -4.01 6.37
CA VAL A 220 10.98 -3.71 7.81
C VAL A 220 12.31 -3.03 8.12
N PHE A 221 13.44 -3.59 7.65
CA PHE A 221 14.73 -2.91 7.78
C PHE A 221 14.75 -1.56 7.04
N GLY A 222 14.11 -1.48 5.87
CA GLY A 222 13.94 -0.23 5.12
C GLY A 222 13.21 0.85 5.91
N LEU A 223 12.18 0.49 6.67
CA LEU A 223 11.47 1.42 7.55
C LEU A 223 12.38 1.93 8.68
N ARG A 224 13.10 1.03 9.36
CA ARG A 224 14.01 1.40 10.46
C ARG A 224 15.11 2.36 10.00
N LYS A 225 15.64 2.14 8.81
CA LYS A 225 16.64 3.02 8.19
C LYS A 225 16.13 4.43 7.92
N ALA A 226 14.83 4.65 7.76
CA ALA A 226 14.30 6.00 7.60
C ALA A 226 14.58 6.84 8.86
N LEU A 227 14.59 6.22 10.06
CA LEU A 227 15.00 6.87 11.29
C LEU A 227 16.49 7.22 11.28
N GLU A 228 17.33 6.27 10.87
CA GLU A 228 18.80 6.39 10.91
C GLU A 228 19.36 7.47 9.97
N ASP A 229 18.77 7.67 8.79
CA ASP A 229 19.21 8.73 7.85
C ASP A 229 18.44 10.05 8.04
N GLY A 230 17.49 10.11 8.98
CA GLY A 230 16.66 11.30 9.19
C GLY A 230 15.63 11.56 8.10
N SER A 231 15.49 10.69 7.09
CA SER A 231 14.55 10.90 5.98
C SER A 231 13.07 10.87 6.40
N TRP A 232 12.78 10.43 7.63
CA TRP A 232 11.47 10.55 8.24
C TRP A 232 11.04 12.00 8.51
N ALA A 233 11.98 12.93 8.72
CA ALA A 233 11.70 14.28 9.20
C ALA A 233 11.01 15.17 8.14
N GLU A 234 11.15 14.83 6.87
CA GLU A 234 10.49 15.51 5.74
C GLU A 234 9.13 14.86 5.38
N ASP A 235 8.69 13.88 6.16
CA ASP A 235 7.48 13.09 5.89
C ASP A 235 6.31 13.48 6.82
N VAL A 236 5.55 12.51 7.33
CA VAL A 236 4.34 12.73 8.15
C VAL A 236 4.53 12.53 9.65
N GLU A 237 5.64 11.95 10.08
CA GLU A 237 5.82 11.53 11.47
C GLU A 237 6.48 12.61 12.34
N GLY A 238 6.01 12.71 13.58
CA GLY A 238 6.80 13.33 14.65
C GLY A 238 7.92 12.40 15.11
N GLU A 239 8.92 12.96 15.79
CA GLU A 239 10.12 12.20 16.21
C GLU A 239 9.79 10.96 17.06
N ASP A 240 8.87 11.09 18.01
CA ASP A 240 8.45 9.99 18.88
C ASP A 240 7.75 8.87 18.08
N GLY A 241 6.86 9.23 17.16
CA GLY A 241 6.18 8.29 16.27
C GLY A 241 7.17 7.57 15.34
N ALA A 242 8.11 8.31 14.75
CA ALA A 242 9.15 7.75 13.89
C ALA A 242 10.07 6.77 14.66
N ARG A 243 10.47 7.13 15.89
CA ARG A 243 11.27 6.23 16.75
C ARG A 243 10.51 4.96 17.09
N TRP A 244 9.23 5.08 17.45
CA TRP A 244 8.41 3.92 17.80
C TRP A 244 8.17 3.01 16.59
N LEU A 245 7.83 3.57 15.42
CA LEU A 245 7.67 2.80 14.18
C LEU A 245 8.95 2.07 13.75
N ALA A 246 10.13 2.55 14.15
CA ALA A 246 11.42 1.93 13.88
C ALA A 246 11.88 0.95 15.00
N SER A 247 11.09 0.78 16.06
CA SER A 247 11.35 -0.18 17.13
C SER A 247 10.79 -1.57 16.79
N ASP A 248 11.19 -2.58 17.57
CA ASP A 248 10.66 -3.93 17.42
C ASP A 248 9.15 -3.95 17.75
N GLU A 249 8.70 -3.22 18.77
CA GLU A 249 7.30 -3.09 19.14
C GLU A 249 6.47 -2.46 18.02
N GLY A 250 6.94 -1.35 17.42
CA GLY A 250 6.24 -0.72 16.30
C GLY A 250 6.20 -1.62 15.05
N ASN A 251 7.28 -2.34 14.76
CA ASN A 251 7.30 -3.30 13.65
C ASN A 251 6.39 -4.51 13.90
N MET A 252 6.32 -5.02 15.13
CA MET A 252 5.34 -6.05 15.51
C MET A 252 3.91 -5.53 15.33
N TRP A 253 3.61 -4.32 15.82
CA TRP A 253 2.30 -3.69 15.65
C TRP A 253 1.89 -3.56 14.17
N ILE A 254 2.81 -3.16 13.28
CA ILE A 254 2.54 -3.08 11.84
C ILE A 254 2.12 -4.46 11.30
N LEU A 255 2.87 -5.51 11.61
CA LEU A 255 2.61 -6.86 11.12
C LEU A 255 1.30 -7.43 11.69
N GLU A 256 1.07 -7.28 12.98
CA GLU A 256 -0.14 -7.76 13.67
C GLU A 256 -1.39 -6.99 13.22
N SER A 257 -1.27 -5.69 12.93
CA SER A 257 -2.36 -4.89 12.36
C SER A 257 -2.76 -5.39 10.97
N VAL A 258 -1.78 -5.74 10.14
CA VAL A 258 -2.05 -6.35 8.82
C VAL A 258 -2.72 -7.70 8.98
N ASP A 259 -2.23 -8.54 9.90
CA ASP A 259 -2.82 -9.85 10.17
C ASP A 259 -4.27 -9.72 10.65
N ALA A 260 -4.58 -8.76 11.52
CA ALA A 260 -5.94 -8.50 11.99
C ALA A 260 -6.89 -8.09 10.85
N ILE A 261 -6.42 -7.27 9.90
CA ILE A 261 -7.20 -6.89 8.71
C ILE A 261 -7.42 -8.11 7.81
N VAL A 262 -6.38 -8.90 7.54
CA VAL A 262 -6.46 -10.11 6.72
C VAL A 262 -7.41 -11.13 7.34
N GLU A 263 -7.31 -11.36 8.66
CA GLU A 263 -8.15 -12.28 9.41
C GLU A 263 -9.62 -11.88 9.31
N ALA A 264 -9.93 -10.61 9.56
CA ALA A 264 -11.29 -10.09 9.48
C ALA A 264 -11.87 -10.22 8.07
N ILE A 265 -11.14 -9.77 7.04
CA ILE A 265 -11.64 -9.77 5.65
C ILE A 265 -11.77 -11.20 5.11
N SER A 266 -10.85 -12.10 5.47
CA SER A 266 -10.88 -13.49 4.98
C SER A 266 -11.84 -14.40 5.75
N GLY A 267 -12.35 -13.96 6.90
CA GLY A 267 -13.10 -14.82 7.82
C GLY A 267 -12.24 -15.99 8.34
N GLY A 268 -10.96 -15.74 8.61
CA GLY A 268 -10.01 -16.73 9.11
C GLY A 268 -9.44 -17.72 8.08
N ASN A 269 -9.74 -17.52 6.79
CA ASN A 269 -9.18 -18.34 5.71
C ASN A 269 -7.79 -17.89 5.25
N GLY A 270 -7.24 -16.82 5.85
CA GLY A 270 -5.98 -16.23 5.47
C GLY A 270 -6.04 -15.45 4.15
N SER A 271 -4.86 -15.14 3.61
CA SER A 271 -4.77 -14.35 2.37
C SER A 271 -5.46 -15.04 1.19
N ASN A 272 -6.09 -14.24 0.33
CA ASN A 272 -6.62 -14.70 -0.95
C ASN A 272 -5.58 -14.61 -2.10
N PHE A 273 -4.31 -14.37 -1.78
CA PHE A 273 -3.17 -14.45 -2.71
C PHE A 273 -2.56 -15.84 -2.74
N ALA A 274 -1.98 -16.26 -1.62
CA ALA A 274 -1.47 -17.60 -1.43
C ALA A 274 -2.27 -18.28 -0.31
N PRO A 275 -2.62 -19.56 -0.48
CA PRO A 275 -3.40 -20.28 0.53
C PRO A 275 -2.65 -20.25 1.87
N GLY A 276 -3.36 -19.87 2.94
CA GLY A 276 -2.87 -20.14 4.29
C GLY A 276 -2.62 -21.64 4.43
N ARG A 277 -1.50 -22.03 5.07
CA ARG A 277 -1.29 -23.44 5.39
C ARG A 277 -2.52 -23.95 6.12
N ALA A 278 -3.15 -25.01 5.60
CA ALA A 278 -4.03 -25.83 6.42
C ALA A 278 -3.23 -26.18 7.68
N LYS A 279 -3.79 -25.96 8.87
CA LYS A 279 -3.17 -26.40 10.12
C LYS A 279 -2.83 -27.88 9.93
N LEU A 280 -1.53 -28.19 9.84
CA LEU A 280 -1.02 -29.56 9.96
C LEU A 280 -1.15 -29.98 11.42
#